data_AF-A0A1Q4A0E9-F1
#
_entry.id   AF-A0A1Q4A0E9-F1
#
_cell.length_a   1.000
_cell.length_b   1.000
_cell.length_c   1.000
_cell.angle_alpha   90.00
_cell.angle_beta   90.00
_cell.angle_gamma   90.00
#
_symmetry.space_group_name_H-M   'P 1'
#
loop_
_entity.id
_entity.type
_entity.pdbx_description
1 polymer ?
#
loop_
_entity_poly.entity_id
_entity_poly.type
_entity_poly.pdbx_seq_one_letter_code
_entity_poly.pdbx_strand_id
1 'polypeptide(L)' 'MTVRIPEELDTQLEQLAARENVSKHALLLRGARVVVERASRRDEIDEGLDFVLSHDAELLTRLEDA' A
#
# COMPACT_ATOMS: atom_id res chain seq x y z
N MET A 1 13.03 7.13 -15.78
CA MET A 1 11.55 7.25 -15.78
C MET A 1 11.20 8.71 -15.58
N THR A 2 10.36 9.29 -16.43
CA THR A 2 9.92 10.67 -16.30
C THR A 2 8.47 10.68 -15.82
N VAL A 3 8.21 11.30 -14.67
CA VAL A 3 6.87 11.38 -14.07
C VAL A 3 6.31 12.76 -14.39
N ARG A 4 5.13 12.81 -15.03
CA ARG A 4 4.43 14.07 -15.26
C ARG A 4 3.53 14.36 -14.06
N ILE A 5 3.73 15.52 -13.45
CA ILE A 5 3.01 15.96 -12.26
C ILE A 5 2.19 17.20 -12.66
N PRO A 6 0.89 17.26 -12.32
CA PRO A 6 0.10 18.47 -12.48
C PRO A 6 0.72 19.66 -11.72
N GLU A 7 0.64 20.87 -12.28
CA GLU A 7 1.29 22.06 -11.70
C GLU A 7 0.84 22.36 -10.27
N GLU A 8 -0.46 22.19 -9.99
CA GLU A 8 -1.02 22.34 -8.65
C GLU A 8 -0.35 21.40 -7.64
N LEU A 9 -0.17 20.12 -8.03
CA LEU A 9 0.45 19.12 -7.17
C LEU A 9 1.96 19.38 -7.00
N ASP A 10 2.65 19.82 -8.05
CA ASP A 10 4.07 20.20 -7.93
C ASP A 10 4.27 21.35 -6.96
N THR A 11 3.36 22.34 -6.97
CA THR A 11 3.38 23.47 -6.05
C THR A 11 3.18 23.02 -4.60
N GLN A 12 2.23 22.11 -4.35
CA GLN A 12 2.00 21.54 -3.02
C GLN A 12 3.22 20.75 -2.52
N LEU A 13 3.85 19.96 -3.40
CA LEU A 13 5.05 19.19 -3.09
C LEU A 13 6.24 20.10 -2.76
N GLU A 14 6.42 21.21 -3.49
CA GLU A 14 7.47 22.19 -3.23
C GLU A 14 7.31 22.83 -1.84
N GLN A 15 6.09 23.25 -1.50
CA GLN A 15 5.79 23.84 -0.19
C GLN A 15 6.03 22.85 0.95
N LEU A 16 5.64 21.59 0.77
CA LEU A 16 5.85 20.55 1.76
C LEU A 16 7.33 20.20 1.91
N ALA A 17 8.06 20.09 0.80
CA ALA A 17 9.49 19.83 0.77
C ALA A 17 10.25 20.92 1.54
N ALA A 18 9.92 22.19 1.30
CA ALA A 18 10.51 23.33 2.01
C ALA A 18 10.21 23.29 3.52
N ARG A 19 8.96 22.98 3.90
CA ARG A 19 8.56 22.86 5.31
C ARG A 19 9.27 21.74 6.05
N GLU A 20 9.47 20.60 5.39
CA GLU A 20 10.11 19.41 5.98
C GLU A 20 11.64 19.40 5.80
N ASN A 21 12.21 20.39 5.11
CA ASN A 21 13.63 20.48 4.79
C ASN A 21 14.16 19.24 4.05
N VAL A 22 13.37 18.74 3.09
CA VAL A 22 13.70 17.59 2.25
C VAL A 22 13.52 17.94 0.78
N SER A 23 13.99 17.09 -0.13
CA SER A 23 13.74 17.28 -1.57
C SER A 23 12.38 16.74 -1.99
N LYS A 24 11.80 17.31 -3.07
CA LYS A 24 10.57 16.77 -3.69
C LYS A 24 10.69 15.30 -4.06
N HIS A 25 11.86 14.89 -4.55
CA HIS A 25 12.13 13.49 -4.90
C HIS A 25 12.06 12.58 -3.67
N ALA A 26 12.60 13.01 -2.53
CA ALA A 26 12.53 12.24 -1.29
C ALA A 26 11.07 12.07 -0.82
N LEU A 27 10.25 13.12 -0.91
CA LEU A 27 8.81 13.04 -0.60
C LEU A 27 8.08 12.06 -1.51
N LEU A 28 8.33 12.11 -2.82
CA LEU A 28 7.71 11.21 -3.79
C LEU A 28 8.10 9.75 -3.51
N LEU A 29 9.37 9.46 -3.22
CA LEU A 29 9.81 8.12 -2.86
C LEU A 29 9.18 7.63 -1.56
N ARG A 30 9.00 8.52 -0.58
CA ARG A 30 8.33 8.19 0.69
C ARG A 30 6.85 7.85 0.46
N GLY A 31 6.15 8.64 -0.36
CA GLY A 31 4.78 8.35 -0.76
C GLY A 31 4.65 7.03 -1.54
N ALA A 32 5.54 6.80 -2.52
CA ALA A 32 5.57 5.56 -3.29
C ALA A 32 5.79 4.33 -2.39
N ARG A 33 6.69 4.43 -1.41
CA ARG A 33 6.91 3.37 -0.42
C ARG A 33 5.63 3.04 0.36
N VAL A 34 4.91 4.05 0.85
CA VAL A 34 3.64 3.84 1.58
C VAL A 34 2.60 3.13 0.72
N VAL A 35 2.49 3.49 -0.57
CA VAL A 35 1.56 2.84 -1.50
C VAL A 35 1.95 1.37 -1.74
N VAL A 36 3.23 1.09 -1.96
CA VAL A 36 3.74 -0.27 -2.18
C VAL A 36 3.54 -1.12 -0.93
N GLU A 37 3.93 -0.63 0.25
CA GLU A 37 3.75 -1.36 1.51
C GLU A 37 2.28 -1.66 1.80
N ARG A 38 1.38 -0.73 1.47
CA ARG A 38 -0.07 -0.94 1.62
C ARG A 38 -0.61 -1.98 0.63
N ALA A 39 -0.10 -2.01 -0.59
CA ALA A 39 -0.47 -3.01 -1.59
C ALA A 39 0.02 -4.40 -1.16
N SER A 40 1.29 -4.54 -0.79
CA SER A 40 1.85 -5.82 -0.33
C SER A 40 1.11 -6.39 0.88
N ARG A 41 0.73 -5.55 1.86
CA ARG A 41 -0.08 -6.01 3.00
C ARG A 41 -1.46 -6.52 2.60
N ARG A 42 -2.07 -5.97 1.55
CA ARG A 42 -3.37 -6.46 1.05
C ARG A 42 -3.18 -7.82 0.38
N ASP A 43 -2.16 -7.96 -0.44
CA ASP A 43 -1.84 -9.21 -1.12
C ASP A 43 -1.55 -10.32 -0.11
N GLU A 44 -0.79 -10.03 0.96
CA GLU A 44 -0.55 -11.00 2.06
C GLU A 44 -1.83 -11.42 2.78
N ILE A 45 -2.78 -10.50 2.99
CA ILE A 45 -4.07 -10.80 3.63
C ILE A 45 -4.94 -11.65 2.71
N ASP A 46 -5.03 -11.28 1.43
CA ASP A 46 -5.84 -12.00 0.44
C ASP A 46 -5.27 -13.42 0.21
N GLU A 47 -3.94 -13.57 0.12
CA GLU A 47 -3.27 -14.87 0.04
C GLU A 47 -3.47 -15.70 1.31
N GLY A 48 -3.43 -15.08 2.49
CA GLY A 48 -3.76 -15.74 3.76
C GLY A 48 -5.22 -16.18 3.84
N LEU A 49 -6.15 -15.39 3.31
CA LEU A 49 -7.57 -15.74 3.25
C LEU A 49 -7.81 -16.91 2.29
N ASP A 50 -7.20 -16.87 1.10
CA ASP A 50 -7.26 -17.97 0.13
C ASP A 50 -6.64 -19.25 0.69
N PHE A 51 -5.55 -19.15 1.48
CA PHE A 51 -4.99 -20.30 2.18
C PHE A 51 -5.99 -20.92 3.17
N VAL A 52 -6.61 -20.12 4.05
CA VAL A 52 -7.62 -20.62 4.99
C VAL A 52 -8.84 -21.17 4.26
N LEU A 53 -9.33 -20.50 3.22
CA LEU A 53 -10.49 -20.97 2.45
C LEU A 53 -10.18 -22.25 1.65
N SER A 54 -8.93 -22.47 1.22
CA SER A 54 -8.55 -23.65 0.46
C SER A 54 -8.12 -24.84 1.33
N HIS A 55 -7.47 -24.59 2.48
CA HIS A 55 -7.01 -25.63 3.41
C HIS A 55 -8.01 -25.92 4.53
N ASP A 56 -8.63 -24.88 5.09
CA ASP A 56 -9.50 -25.00 6.27
C ASP A 56 -10.99 -25.01 5.92
N ALA A 57 -11.40 -25.06 4.64
CA ALA A 57 -12.80 -25.30 4.29
C ALA A 57 -13.34 -26.57 4.98
N GLU A 58 -12.52 -27.62 5.10
CA GLU A 58 -12.89 -28.86 5.79
C GLU A 58 -12.92 -28.72 7.32
N LEU A 59 -12.15 -27.78 7.90
CA LEU A 59 -12.12 -27.49 9.34
C LEU A 59 -13.26 -26.53 9.75
N LEU A 60 -13.58 -25.54 8.91
CA LEU A 60 -14.74 -24.67 9.07
C LEU A 60 -16.06 -25.46 8.98
N THR A 61 -16.15 -26.41 8.03
CA THR A 61 -17.30 -27.33 7.94
C THR A 61 -17.46 -28.17 9.21
N ARG A 62 -16.34 -28.64 9.81
CA ARG A 62 -16.37 -29.39 11.09
C ARG A 62 -16.70 -28.55 12.32
N LEU A 63 -16.48 -27.23 12.27
CA LEU A 63 -16.81 -26.30 13.36
C LEU A 63 -18.28 -25.85 13.30
N GLU A 64 -18.88 -25.83 12.11
CA GLU A 64 -20.28 -25.48 11.88
C GLU A 64 -21.25 -26.63 12.25
N ASP A 65 -20.76 -27.87 12.19
CA ASP A 65 -21.50 -29.10 12.57
C ASP A 65 -21.43 -29.44 14.10
N ALA A 66 -20.72 -28.66 14.91
CA ALA A 66 -20.54 -28.87 16.36
C ALA A 66 -21.36 -27.89 17.21
#